data_AF-A0A9E8MY80-F1
#
_entry.id   AF-A0A9E8MY80-F1
#
_cell.length_a   1.000
_cell.length_b   1.000
_cell.length_c   1.000
_cell.angle_alpha   90.00
_cell.angle_beta   90.00
_cell.angle_gamma   90.00
#
_symmetry.space_group_name_H-M   'P 1'
#
loop_
_entity.id
_entity.type
_entity.pdbx_description
1 polymer ?
#
loop_
_entity_poly.entity_id
_entity_poly.type
_entity_poly.pdbx_seq_one_letter_code
_entity_poly.pdbx_strand_id
1 'polypeptide(L)'
;MVPDGFSPNGDGINDTFYVDNLDVLYPKFVMEIYNRYGNIVYKGNASTPAFDGKSNQSRTIGSGDLPVGVYYYIFNFNDGVNKP
;
A
#
# COMPACT_ATOMS: atom_id res chain seq x y z
N MET A 1 13.45 -5.42 0.67
CA MET A 1 13.77 -4.16 -0.04
C MET A 1 12.48 -3.39 -0.19
N VAL A 2 12.50 -2.05 -0.17
CA VAL A 2 11.27 -1.26 -0.43
C VAL A 2 11.30 -0.78 -1.88
N PRO A 3 10.26 -1.05 -2.70
CA PRO A 3 10.22 -0.55 -4.07
C PRO A 3 10.06 0.97 -4.13
N ASP A 4 10.72 1.62 -5.09
CA ASP A 4 10.48 3.04 -5.39
C ASP A 4 9.27 3.26 -6.32
N GLY A 5 8.77 2.18 -6.93
CA GLY A 5 7.63 2.22 -7.84
C GLY A 5 7.17 0.81 -8.27
N PHE A 6 5.98 0.75 -8.85
CA PHE A 6 5.35 -0.47 -9.36
C PHE A 6 4.44 -0.12 -10.54
N SER A 7 4.15 -1.08 -11.42
CA SER A 7 3.34 -0.89 -12.63
C SER A 7 2.26 -1.98 -12.70
N PRO A 8 1.02 -1.69 -12.23
CA PRO A 8 -0.09 -2.65 -12.24
C PRO A 8 -0.70 -2.76 -13.65
N ASN A 9 0.03 -3.38 -14.59
CA ASN A 9 -0.38 -3.54 -15.99
C ASN A 9 -0.76 -4.99 -16.35
N GLY A 10 -0.61 -5.93 -15.41
CA GLY A 10 -0.94 -7.34 -15.58
C GLY A 10 0.12 -8.16 -16.32
N ASP A 11 1.35 -7.67 -16.42
CA ASP A 11 2.47 -8.42 -17.02
C ASP A 11 3.19 -9.36 -16.04
N GLY A 12 2.80 -9.35 -14.76
CA GLY A 12 3.37 -10.15 -13.69
C GLY A 12 4.62 -9.55 -13.04
N ILE A 13 5.07 -8.37 -13.48
CA ILE A 13 6.30 -7.72 -13.00
C ILE A 13 5.94 -6.45 -12.24
N ASN A 14 6.15 -6.46 -10.92
CA ASN A 14 5.82 -5.33 -10.03
C ASN A 14 4.37 -4.84 -10.20
N ASP A 15 3.41 -5.77 -10.33
CA ASP A 15 1.98 -5.44 -10.42
C ASP A 15 1.38 -4.96 -9.09
N THR A 16 2.08 -5.21 -7.99
CA THR A 16 1.66 -4.74 -6.66
C THR A 16 2.82 -4.07 -5.95
N PHE A 17 2.48 -3.10 -5.11
CA PHE A 17 3.38 -2.56 -4.11
C PHE A 17 3.41 -3.51 -2.90
N TYR A 18 4.46 -4.32 -2.84
CA TYR A 18 4.73 -5.24 -1.75
C TYR A 18 6.17 -5.05 -1.24
N VAL A 19 6.34 -5.16 0.08
CA VAL A 19 7.65 -5.11 0.73
C VAL A 19 7.96 -6.51 1.23
N ASP A 20 9.08 -7.09 0.79
CA ASP A 20 9.44 -8.47 1.12
C ASP A 20 9.55 -8.72 2.62
N ASN A 21 8.98 -9.85 3.07
CA ASN A 21 8.99 -10.36 4.46
C ASN A 21 8.31 -9.44 5.49
N LEU A 22 7.56 -8.45 5.05
CA LEU A 22 6.95 -7.45 5.93
C LEU A 22 5.93 -8.07 6.90
N ASP A 23 5.12 -8.99 6.39
CA ASP A 23 4.10 -9.74 7.11
C ASP A 23 4.69 -10.74 8.11
N VAL A 24 5.87 -11.29 7.81
CA VAL A 24 6.61 -12.19 8.71
C VAL A 24 7.30 -11.41 9.84
N LEU A 25 7.95 -10.29 9.51
CA LEU A 25 8.72 -9.50 10.47
C LEU A 25 7.82 -8.64 11.36
N TYR A 26 6.71 -8.14 10.82
CA TYR A 26 5.81 -7.20 11.50
C TYR A 26 4.35 -7.62 11.35
N PRO A 27 3.90 -8.75 11.93
CA PRO A 27 2.57 -9.31 11.68
C PRO A 27 1.41 -8.39 12.10
N LYS A 28 1.67 -7.35 12.90
CA LYS A 28 0.69 -6.35 13.34
C LYS A 28 0.76 -5.05 12.54
N PHE A 29 1.54 -5.01 11.46
CA PHE A 29 1.76 -3.78 10.71
C PHE A 29 0.46 -3.18 10.19
N VAL A 30 0.48 -1.87 10.02
CA VAL A 30 -0.52 -1.14 9.25
C VAL A 30 0.21 -0.30 8.22
N MET A 31 -0.19 -0.45 6.96
CA MET A 31 0.29 0.33 5.84
C MET A 31 -0.85 1.23 5.36
N GLU A 32 -0.57 2.53 5.25
CA GLU A 32 -1.51 3.53 4.76
C GLU A 32 -0.89 4.23 3.56
N ILE A 33 -1.61 4.32 2.45
CA ILE A 33 -1.15 5.01 1.24
C ILE A 33 -2.05 6.20 0.97
N TYR A 34 -1.43 7.34 0.67
CA TYR A 34 -2.05 8.64 0.49
C TYR A 34 -1.78 9.17 -0.90
N ASN A 35 -2.78 9.83 -1.48
CA ASN A 35 -2.57 10.65 -2.66
C ASN A 35 -1.84 11.96 -2.29
N ARG A 36 -1.40 12.70 -3.31
CA ARG A 36 -0.70 14.00 -3.15
C ARG A 36 -1.47 15.08 -2.39
N TYR A 37 -2.77 14.88 -2.15
CA TYR A 37 -3.64 15.79 -1.41
C TYR A 37 -3.84 15.35 0.05
N GLY A 38 -3.13 14.31 0.50
CA GLY A 38 -3.23 13.78 1.86
C GLY A 38 -4.48 12.94 2.11
N ASN A 39 -5.22 12.53 1.08
CA ASN A 39 -6.34 11.60 1.25
C ASN A 39 -5.80 10.18 1.25
N ILE A 40 -6.22 9.39 2.23
CA ILE A 40 -5.96 7.95 2.25
C ILE A 40 -6.70 7.30 1.08
N VAL A 41 -5.98 6.47 0.32
CA VAL A 41 -6.51 5.69 -0.81
C VAL A 41 -6.38 4.20 -0.55
N TYR A 42 -5.45 3.78 0.29
CA TYR A 42 -5.33 2.39 0.70
C TYR A 42 -4.96 2.28 2.18
N LYS A 43 -5.53 1.27 2.84
CA LYS A 43 -5.15 0.84 4.19
C LYS A 43 -5.09 -0.68 4.23
N GLY A 44 -3.97 -1.23 4.67
CA GLY A 44 -3.75 -2.67 4.70
C GLY A 44 -2.90 -3.14 5.87
N ASN A 45 -2.91 -4.45 6.08
CA ASN A 45 -2.14 -5.19 7.08
C ASN A 45 -1.77 -6.59 6.51
N ALA A 46 -1.22 -7.48 7.33
CA ALA A 46 -0.81 -8.82 6.92
C ALA A 46 -1.94 -9.70 6.33
N SER A 47 -3.21 -9.38 6.58
CA SER A 47 -4.37 -10.08 6.02
C SER A 47 -5.00 -9.37 4.82
N THR A 48 -4.47 -8.22 4.41
CA THR A 48 -4.99 -7.43 3.29
C THR A 48 -4.16 -7.71 2.04
N PRO A 49 -4.79 -7.89 0.85
CA PRO A 49 -4.05 -7.96 -0.40
C PRO A 49 -3.10 -6.77 -0.58
N ALA A 50 -1.92 -7.02 -1.18
CA ALA A 50 -0.97 -5.97 -1.51
C ALA A 50 -1.60 -4.90 -2.40
N PHE A 51 -1.12 -3.67 -2.29
CA PHE A 51 -1.69 -2.56 -3.03
C PHE A 51 -1.40 -2.71 -4.54
N ASP A 52 -2.44 -2.77 -5.35
CA ASP A 52 -2.40 -3.00 -6.81
C ASP A 52 -2.74 -1.75 -7.62
N GLY A 53 -2.69 -0.57 -6.99
CA GLY A 53 -3.12 0.68 -7.62
C GLY A 53 -4.62 0.93 -7.54
N LYS A 54 -5.39 0.10 -6.82
CA LYS A 54 -6.82 0.35 -6.55
C LYS A 54 -7.06 0.86 -5.14
N SER A 55 -7.99 1.81 -5.03
CA SER A 55 -8.43 2.32 -3.73
C SER A 55 -9.34 1.33 -3.02
N ASN A 56 -9.02 1.01 -1.76
CA ASN A 56 -9.88 0.18 -0.88
C ASN A 56 -10.65 1.00 0.16
N GLN A 57 -10.73 2.33 -0.01
CA GLN A 57 -11.39 3.25 0.92
C GLN A 57 -12.83 3.57 0.48
N SER A 58 -13.71 3.94 1.40
CA SER A 58 -15.15 4.13 1.11
C SER A 58 -15.49 5.21 0.08
N ARG A 59 -14.53 6.08 -0.30
CA ARG A 59 -14.70 7.12 -1.34
C ARG A 59 -14.30 6.65 -2.74
N THR A 60 -14.06 5.35 -2.93
CA THR A 60 -13.77 4.76 -4.23
C THR A 60 -14.97 4.93 -5.17
N ILE A 61 -14.74 5.55 -6.34
CA ILE A 61 -15.72 5.67 -7.42
C ILE A 61 -15.34 4.69 -8.53
N GLY A 62 -16.31 3.93 -9.06
CA GLY A 62 -16.10 3.00 -10.18
C GLY A 62 -15.28 1.77 -9.79
N SER A 63 -14.39 1.32 -10.68
CA SER A 63 -13.49 0.18 -10.47
C SER A 63 -12.40 0.42 -9.42
N GLY A 64 -12.28 1.67 -8.96
CA GLY A 64 -11.33 2.11 -7.94
C GLY A 64 -9.90 2.28 -8.39
N ASP A 65 -9.65 2.22 -9.69
CA ASP A 65 -8.34 2.49 -10.28
C ASP A 65 -7.89 3.92 -9.96
N LEU A 66 -6.69 4.02 -9.41
CA LEU A 66 -6.07 5.30 -9.08
C LEU A 66 -5.29 5.84 -10.28
N PRO A 67 -5.29 7.18 -10.50
CA PRO A 67 -4.54 7.78 -11.58
C PRO A 67 -3.03 7.59 -11.40
N VAL A 68 -2.30 7.51 -12.50
CA VAL A 68 -0.83 7.49 -12.48
C VAL A 68 -0.30 8.74 -11.76
N GLY A 69 0.64 8.53 -10.84
CA GLY A 69 1.29 9.63 -10.14
C GLY A 69 2.03 9.21 -8.89
N VAL A 70 2.47 10.21 -8.14
CA VAL A 70 3.15 10.02 -6.86
C VAL A 70 2.14 9.82 -5.74
N TYR A 71 2.40 8.80 -4.94
CA TYR A 71 1.69 8.45 -3.72
C TYR A 71 2.71 8.33 -2.58
N TYR A 72 2.23 8.53 -1.36
CA TYR A 72 3.05 8.45 -0.15
C TYR A 72 2.53 7.32 0.71
N TYR A 73 3.41 6.51 1.29
CA TYR A 73 3.02 5.50 2.26
C TYR A 73 3.52 5.88 3.65
N ILE A 74 2.71 5.57 4.66
CA ILE A 74 3.12 5.53 6.06
C ILE A 74 3.09 4.07 6.48
N PHE A 75 4.19 3.61 7.07
CA PHE A 75 4.31 2.25 7.55
C PHE A 75 4.42 2.23 9.07
N ASN A 76 3.38 1.72 9.73
CA ASN A 76 3.39 1.56 11.17
C ASN A 76 3.65 0.08 11.52
N PHE A 77 4.78 -0.17 12.17
CA PHE A 77 5.22 -1.49 12.61
C PHE A 77 4.28 -2.12 13.66
N ASN A 78 3.66 -1.30 14.53
CA ASN A 78 2.83 -1.72 15.66
C ASN A 78 3.47 -2.82 16.54
N ASP A 79 4.79 -2.83 16.65
CA ASP A 79 5.56 -3.80 17.44
C ASP A 79 5.87 -3.31 18.87
N GLY A 80 5.50 -2.07 19.19
CA GLY A 80 5.78 -1.43 20.47
C GLY A 80 7.23 -0.98 20.66
N VAL A 81 8.07 -1.10 19.63
CA VAL A 81 9.50 -0.78 19.66
C VAL A 81 9.82 0.32 18.65
N ASN A 82 9.36 0.15 17.41
CA ASN A 82 9.65 1.04 16.30
C ASN A 82 8.53 2.07 16.14
N LYS A 83 8.92 3.33 15.94
CA LYS A 83 7.98 4.40 15.59
C LYS A 83 7.59 4.27 14.10
N PRO A 84 6.39 4.77 13.72
CA PRO A 84 5.98 4.87 12.32
C PRO A 84 6.93 5.74 11.48
#